data_AF-A0A6A0JLX0-F1
#
_entry.id   AF-A0A6A0JLX0-F1
#
_cell.length_a   1.000
_cell.length_b   1.000
_cell.length_c   1.000
_cell.angle_alpha   90.00
_cell.angle_beta   90.00
_cell.angle_gamma   90.00
#
_symmetry.space_group_name_H-M   'P 1'
#
loop_
_entity.id
_entity.type
_entity.pdbx_description
1 polymer ?
#
loop_
_entity_poly.entity_id
_entity_poly.type
_entity_poly.pdbx_seq_one_letter_code
_entity_poly.pdbx_strand_id
1 'polypeptide(L)'
;MRIFPLSMFSGIGSNDASIDQREVVIVAHRGGRFDSANSLAAIKKAINYAQLHQSIPFMIEIDVQQCKADHGSDAGRLVVIHDSTVNNTTDTTGRVSTYTFDQLRTMTLRRPKKQIDSAVFKDISNKCPFMIPVSPEDRRIPSLQEVLDVLDVVNEQRIDSGISLVGLGIDFTHVAGRVDRFKDHFLYPLLEKLRPGSQLRKVSTPKMLLRQLAHEISIRNDVTPIQVISQGIHGRRNLGVLLNLLEESSIKFSVALQASTSYFPADIRGVKSSLGLYEDHVDELIKDNRFTINYNHKWDRLTHNLRRFTGFNIVNPFSLLPARIAINNQQAMAVASEEGFKTGFWTVNSKTAMKDVMKWGADMVTTDYPPRAVEIIEEVFGGNTQVTEEVVINEPDELPTKELVHVEVRREIEEVSIAD
;
A
#
# COMPACT_ATOMS: atom_id res chain seq x y z
N MET A 1 27.31 -12.77 -13.25
CA MET A 1 25.96 -13.29 -13.57
C MET A 1 25.46 -14.03 -12.34
N ARG A 2 24.72 -13.36 -11.46
CA ARG A 2 24.13 -13.96 -10.25
C ARG A 2 22.65 -13.61 -10.26
N ILE A 3 21.82 -14.65 -10.40
CA ILE A 3 20.37 -14.58 -10.39
C ILE A 3 19.96 -14.75 -8.92
N PHE A 4 19.36 -13.72 -8.33
CA PHE A 4 18.74 -13.76 -7.01
C PHE A 4 17.21 -13.69 -7.20
N PRO A 5 16.40 -14.31 -6.30
CA PRO A 5 14.97 -14.45 -6.54
C PRO A 5 14.25 -13.12 -6.32
N LEU A 6 13.60 -12.62 -7.37
CA LEU A 6 12.51 -11.64 -7.26
C LEU A 6 11.37 -12.32 -6.49
N SER A 7 11.06 -11.95 -5.24
CA SER A 7 9.83 -12.42 -4.57
C SER A 7 9.15 -11.35 -3.71
N MET A 8 8.89 -10.19 -4.30
CA MET A 8 7.73 -9.37 -3.90
C MET A 8 6.51 -9.62 -4.81
N PHE A 9 6.72 -10.29 -5.95
CA PHE A 9 5.67 -10.56 -6.96
C PHE A 9 5.77 -11.96 -7.60
N SER A 10 6.52 -12.91 -7.01
CA SER A 10 6.56 -14.31 -7.51
C SER A 10 5.88 -15.27 -6.52
N GLY A 11 4.91 -16.03 -7.04
CA GLY A 11 4.12 -17.05 -6.31
C GLY A 11 2.70 -16.56 -5.98
N ILE A 12 1.60 -17.27 -6.22
CA ILE A 12 1.35 -18.68 -6.56
C ILE A 12 0.17 -18.71 -7.53
N GLY A 13 0.35 -19.32 -8.70
CA GLY A 13 -0.75 -19.82 -9.51
C GLY A 13 -1.09 -21.24 -9.07
N SER A 14 -2.27 -21.43 -8.49
CA SER A 14 -3.10 -22.65 -8.47
C SER A 14 -3.99 -22.68 -7.23
N ASN A 15 -5.23 -23.11 -7.43
CA ASN A 15 -6.35 -23.11 -6.49
C ASN A 15 -6.23 -24.18 -5.37
N ASP A 16 -5.05 -24.43 -4.82
CA ASP A 16 -4.89 -25.47 -3.79
C ASP A 16 -3.85 -25.16 -2.70
N ALA A 17 -3.46 -23.89 -2.52
CA ALA A 17 -2.69 -23.51 -1.33
C ALA A 17 -3.60 -23.65 -0.10
N SER A 18 -3.27 -24.59 0.80
CA SER A 18 -3.83 -24.62 2.15
C SER A 18 -3.72 -23.22 2.77
N ILE A 19 -4.77 -22.79 3.47
CA ILE A 19 -4.86 -21.45 4.11
C ILE A 19 -3.55 -21.08 4.84
N ASP A 20 -2.85 -22.07 5.37
CA ASP A 20 -1.59 -22.01 6.12
C ASP A 20 -0.35 -21.47 5.38
N GLN A 21 -0.38 -21.27 4.05
CA GLN A 21 0.78 -20.79 3.27
C GLN A 21 0.56 -19.48 2.51
N ARG A 22 -0.48 -18.69 2.85
CA ARG A 22 -0.76 -17.44 2.12
C ARG A 22 0.00 -16.26 2.69
N GLU A 23 0.79 -15.61 1.84
CA GLU A 23 1.39 -14.31 2.12
C GLU A 23 0.37 -13.19 1.84
N VAL A 24 0.08 -12.39 2.87
CA VAL A 24 -0.77 -11.19 2.74
C VAL A 24 0.10 -9.96 2.88
N VAL A 25 0.11 -9.09 1.88
CA VAL A 25 0.83 -7.81 1.93
C VAL A 25 0.07 -6.82 2.80
N ILE A 26 0.73 -6.32 3.85
CA ILE A 26 0.20 -5.20 4.63
C ILE A 26 0.55 -3.90 3.92
N VAL A 27 -0.47 -3.09 3.61
CA VAL A 27 -0.27 -1.76 3.03
C VAL A 27 -0.58 -0.69 4.09
N ALA A 28 0.45 0.02 4.54
CA ALA A 28 0.30 1.14 5.48
C ALA A 28 -0.30 2.35 4.77
N HIS A 29 -1.60 2.56 4.96
CA HIS A 29 -2.37 3.63 4.31
C HIS A 29 -1.84 5.01 4.76
N ARG A 30 -1.28 5.78 3.82
CA ARG A 30 -0.67 7.10 4.01
C ARG A 30 0.45 7.10 5.06
N GLY A 31 1.25 6.03 5.07
CA GLY A 31 2.26 5.79 6.11
C GLY A 31 1.71 5.23 7.42
N GLY A 32 0.43 4.87 7.48
CA GLY A 32 -0.24 4.38 8.69
C GLY A 32 -0.38 5.46 9.78
N ARG A 33 -1.20 5.21 10.80
CA ARG A 33 -1.39 6.16 11.91
C ARG A 33 -0.24 6.15 12.93
N PHE A 34 0.99 5.94 12.48
CA PHE A 34 2.19 6.06 13.31
C PHE A 34 2.56 7.54 13.57
N ASP A 35 2.19 8.44 12.65
CA ASP A 35 2.23 9.90 12.81
C ASP A 35 1.15 10.54 11.92
N SER A 36 1.25 11.84 11.60
CA SER A 36 0.38 12.50 10.63
C SER A 36 0.46 11.83 9.26
N ALA A 37 -0.70 11.57 8.63
CA ALA A 37 -0.79 10.90 7.33
C ALA A 37 0.05 11.61 6.26
N ASN A 38 0.72 10.84 5.41
CA ASN A 38 1.59 11.31 4.32
C ASN A 38 2.79 12.17 4.79
N SER A 39 3.10 12.20 6.09
CA SER A 39 4.32 12.84 6.59
C SER A 39 5.55 11.95 6.45
N LEU A 40 6.73 12.55 6.32
CA LEU A 40 7.98 11.79 6.29
C LEU A 40 8.17 10.98 7.59
N ALA A 41 7.76 11.52 8.73
CA ALA A 41 7.78 10.82 10.01
C ALA A 41 6.88 9.58 10.03
N ALA A 42 5.67 9.65 9.47
CA ALA A 42 4.79 8.48 9.37
C ALA A 42 5.39 7.41 8.46
N ILE A 43 5.92 7.81 7.31
CA ILE A 43 6.57 6.91 6.34
C ILE A 43 7.77 6.21 6.97
N LYS A 44 8.72 6.96 7.55
CA LYS A 44 9.89 6.37 8.23
C LYS A 44 9.49 5.41 9.36
N LYS A 45 8.46 5.76 10.15
CA LYS A 45 7.93 4.86 11.20
C LYS A 45 7.30 3.60 10.62
N ALA A 46 6.60 3.69 9.50
CA ALA A 46 6.05 2.52 8.81
C ALA A 46 7.15 1.61 8.24
N ILE A 47 8.20 2.19 7.64
CA ILE A 47 9.38 1.43 7.20
C ILE A 47 10.00 0.72 8.39
N ASN A 48 10.30 1.47 9.45
CA ASN A 48 10.84 0.90 10.69
C ASN A 48 9.98 -0.24 11.21
N TYR A 49 8.65 -0.09 11.23
CA TYR A 49 7.74 -1.17 11.62
C TYR A 49 7.87 -2.41 10.72
N ALA A 50 7.98 -2.24 9.40
CA ALA A 50 8.26 -3.34 8.48
C ALA A 50 9.62 -4.03 8.75
N GLN A 51 10.63 -3.29 9.18
CA GLN A 51 11.93 -3.86 9.56
C GLN A 51 11.88 -4.74 10.81
N LEU A 52 10.86 -4.58 11.65
CA LEU A 52 10.61 -5.40 12.84
C LEU A 52 9.86 -6.69 12.51
N HIS A 53 9.13 -6.70 11.38
CA HIS A 53 8.28 -7.80 10.93
C HIS A 53 8.74 -8.30 9.56
N GLN A 54 10.01 -8.71 9.47
CA GLN A 54 10.72 -9.05 8.22
C GLN A 54 10.08 -10.20 7.43
N SER A 55 9.35 -11.09 8.10
CA SER A 55 8.62 -12.20 7.50
C SER A 55 7.29 -11.79 6.85
N ILE A 56 6.84 -10.54 7.03
CA ILE A 56 5.56 -10.07 6.52
C ILE A 56 5.83 -9.07 5.38
N PRO A 57 5.39 -9.36 4.14
CA PRO A 57 5.48 -8.41 3.04
C PRO A 57 4.78 -7.10 3.36
N PHE A 58 5.47 -5.99 3.12
CA PHE A 58 5.01 -4.66 3.55
C PHE A 58 5.11 -3.66 2.41
N MET A 59 4.08 -2.82 2.30
CA MET A 59 4.03 -1.69 1.38
C MET A 59 3.58 -0.45 2.13
N ILE A 60 4.07 0.71 1.72
CA ILE A 60 3.60 2.00 2.21
C ILE A 60 2.82 2.65 1.09
N GLU A 61 1.55 2.98 1.34
CA GLU A 61 0.78 3.77 0.38
C GLU A 61 0.91 5.25 0.72
N ILE A 62 1.07 6.07 -0.31
CA ILE A 62 1.16 7.52 -0.26
C ILE A 62 0.30 8.14 -1.35
N ASP A 63 -0.10 9.38 -1.14
CA ASP A 63 -0.77 10.18 -2.18
C ASP A 63 0.16 11.27 -2.70
N VAL A 64 0.12 11.54 -4.01
CA VAL A 64 0.92 12.61 -4.63
C VAL A 64 0.06 13.71 -5.25
N GLN A 65 0.50 14.95 -5.06
CA GLN A 65 0.01 16.13 -5.73
C GLN A 65 1.18 16.95 -6.29
N GLN A 66 0.90 17.86 -7.21
CA GLN A 66 1.91 18.76 -7.75
C GLN A 66 1.82 20.13 -7.07
N CYS A 67 2.93 20.60 -6.49
CA CYS A 67 2.99 21.95 -5.90
C CYS A 67 3.20 23.02 -6.99
N LYS A 68 3.31 24.29 -6.57
CA LYS A 68 3.64 25.39 -7.49
C LYS A 68 5.05 25.17 -8.06
N ALA A 69 5.20 25.44 -9.36
CA ALA A 69 6.51 25.47 -10.00
C ALA A 69 7.42 26.54 -9.38
N ASP A 70 8.69 26.19 -9.18
CA ASP A 70 9.73 27.15 -8.86
C ASP A 70 9.97 28.06 -10.08
N HIS A 71 10.51 29.26 -9.85
CA HIS A 71 10.78 30.20 -10.95
C HIS A 71 11.72 29.55 -11.99
N GLY A 72 11.29 29.52 -13.25
CA GLY A 72 12.05 28.94 -14.36
C GLY A 72 11.88 27.43 -14.55
N SER A 73 11.04 26.76 -13.75
CA SER A 73 10.63 25.37 -14.00
C SER A 73 9.28 25.32 -14.70
N ASP A 74 9.12 24.40 -15.65
CA ASP A 74 7.83 24.19 -16.32
C ASP A 74 6.80 23.55 -15.37
N ALA A 75 7.26 22.75 -14.40
CA ALA A 75 6.44 21.96 -13.49
C ALA A 75 6.88 22.14 -12.03
N GLY A 76 5.92 22.06 -11.09
CA GLY A 76 6.21 22.00 -9.66
C GLY A 76 6.56 20.61 -9.18
N ARG A 77 7.24 20.51 -8.04
CA ARG A 77 7.65 19.23 -7.47
C ARG A 77 6.43 18.37 -7.11
N LEU A 78 6.58 17.05 -7.21
CA LEU A 78 5.62 16.12 -6.63
C LEU A 78 5.80 16.09 -5.12
N VAL A 79 4.70 16.33 -4.41
CA VAL A 79 4.63 16.42 -2.95
C VAL A 79 3.63 15.40 -2.41
N VAL A 80 3.93 14.86 -1.23
CA VAL A 80 3.19 13.75 -0.66
C VAL A 80 2.06 14.26 0.23
N ILE A 81 0.86 14.32 -0.33
CA ILE A 81 -0.36 14.82 0.32
C ILE A 81 -1.59 14.30 -0.44
N HIS A 82 -2.65 13.95 0.29
CA HIS A 82 -3.87 13.40 -0.31
C HIS A 82 -4.71 14.42 -1.07
N ASP A 83 -5.14 15.47 -0.36
CA ASP A 83 -6.07 16.44 -0.91
C ASP A 83 -5.36 17.44 -1.82
N SER A 84 -6.05 17.94 -2.84
CA SER A 84 -5.59 19.09 -3.65
C SER A 84 -5.50 20.42 -2.87
N THR A 85 -5.91 20.42 -1.60
CA THR A 85 -5.82 21.54 -0.66
C THR A 85 -5.16 21.12 0.64
N VAL A 86 -4.45 22.03 1.29
CA VAL A 86 -3.74 21.75 2.55
C VAL A 86 -4.65 21.77 3.79
N ASN A 87 -5.92 22.16 3.62
CA ASN A 87 -6.86 22.51 4.69
C ASN A 87 -7.08 21.41 5.74
N ASN A 88 -7.18 20.15 5.29
CA ASN A 88 -7.45 19.02 6.19
C ASN A 88 -6.18 18.48 6.88
N THR A 89 -5.02 18.76 6.29
CA THR A 89 -3.73 18.18 6.71
C THR A 89 -2.92 19.15 7.56
N THR A 90 -3.08 20.46 7.34
CA THR A 90 -2.24 21.51 7.94
C THR A 90 -3.07 22.56 8.69
N ASP A 91 -2.39 23.38 9.48
CA ASP A 91 -2.96 24.60 10.09
C ASP A 91 -3.30 25.71 9.08
N THR A 92 -2.83 25.58 7.83
CA THR A 92 -3.00 26.54 6.74
C THR A 92 -4.20 26.16 5.86
N THR A 93 -4.64 27.09 4.99
CA THR A 93 -5.68 26.84 3.99
C THR A 93 -5.26 27.34 2.61
N GLY A 94 -5.62 26.60 1.55
CA GLY A 94 -5.26 26.93 0.17
C GLY A 94 -5.03 25.69 -0.69
N ARG A 95 -4.84 25.88 -2.00
CA ARG A 95 -4.55 24.77 -2.93
C ARG A 95 -3.08 24.39 -2.83
N VAL A 96 -2.76 23.11 -2.92
CA VAL A 96 -1.35 22.64 -2.96
C VAL A 96 -0.59 23.30 -4.12
N SER A 97 -1.24 23.46 -5.27
CA SER A 97 -0.67 24.06 -6.48
C SER A 97 -0.36 25.57 -6.37
N THR A 98 -0.71 26.24 -5.27
CA THR A 98 -0.40 27.67 -5.06
C THR A 98 0.82 27.90 -4.17
N TYR A 99 1.33 26.86 -3.51
CA TYR A 99 2.48 26.93 -2.62
C TYR A 99 3.72 26.29 -3.27
N THR A 100 4.90 26.89 -3.07
CA THR A 100 6.17 26.22 -3.42
C THR A 100 6.41 25.06 -2.47
N PHE A 101 7.34 24.16 -2.84
CA PHE A 101 7.72 23.06 -1.95
C PHE A 101 8.27 23.57 -0.60
N ASP A 102 9.06 24.64 -0.62
CA ASP A 102 9.61 25.26 0.59
C ASP A 102 8.51 25.76 1.55
N GLN A 103 7.45 26.35 1.00
CA GLN A 103 6.31 26.77 1.81
C GLN A 103 5.59 25.56 2.41
N LEU A 104 5.32 24.52 1.61
CA LEU A 104 4.61 23.33 2.06
C LEU A 104 5.35 22.57 3.16
N ARG A 105 6.68 22.41 3.04
CA ARG A 105 7.47 21.65 4.03
C ARG A 105 7.61 22.36 5.38
N THR A 106 7.31 23.66 5.45
CA THR A 106 7.29 24.45 6.70
C THR A 106 5.94 24.47 7.42
N MET A 107 4.87 23.95 6.80
CA MET A 107 3.53 23.99 7.39
C MET A 107 3.40 23.03 8.58
N THR A 108 2.66 23.46 9.61
CA THR A 108 2.40 22.60 10.77
C THR A 108 1.35 21.54 10.41
N LEU A 109 1.74 20.27 10.52
CA LEU A 109 0.81 19.16 10.32
C LEU A 109 -0.15 18.99 11.50
N ARG A 110 -1.42 18.73 11.18
CA ARG A 110 -2.42 18.33 12.17
C ARG A 110 -2.15 16.90 12.63
N ARG A 111 -2.28 16.64 13.93
CA ARG A 111 -2.17 15.29 14.48
C ARG A 111 -3.46 14.48 14.25
N PRO A 112 -3.36 13.17 14.02
CA PRO A 112 -4.53 12.32 13.90
C PRO A 112 -5.24 12.19 15.27
N LYS A 113 -6.58 12.10 15.26
CA LYS A 113 -7.38 11.92 16.48
C LYS A 113 -7.06 10.62 17.24
N LYS A 114 -6.60 9.60 16.51
CA LYS A 114 -6.14 8.32 17.06
C LYS A 114 -4.80 8.03 16.40
N GLN A 115 -3.78 7.80 17.22
CA GLN A 115 -2.44 7.45 16.79
C GLN A 115 -2.08 6.09 17.38
N ILE A 116 -1.24 5.34 16.68
CA ILE A 116 -0.64 4.11 17.19
C ILE A 116 0.33 4.50 18.30
N ASP A 117 0.31 3.76 19.40
CA ASP A 117 1.23 3.99 20.52
C ASP A 117 2.68 3.72 20.09
N SER A 118 3.59 4.61 20.46
CA SER A 118 5.05 4.42 20.31
C SER A 118 5.57 3.15 20.98
N ALA A 119 4.83 2.56 21.92
CA ALA A 119 5.16 1.29 22.57
C ALA A 119 5.39 0.15 21.58
N VAL A 120 4.80 0.19 20.38
CA VAL A 120 5.03 -0.82 19.32
C VAL A 120 6.50 -0.88 18.85
N PHE A 121 7.35 0.08 19.25
CA PHE A 121 8.77 0.14 18.91
C PHE A 121 9.71 -0.17 20.11
N LYS A 122 9.19 -0.41 21.33
CA LYS A 122 10.01 -0.40 22.56
C LYS A 122 10.94 -1.60 22.76
N ASP A 123 10.65 -2.77 22.20
CA ASP A 123 11.33 -4.03 22.55
C ASP A 123 12.20 -4.64 21.43
N ILE A 124 12.64 -3.81 20.47
CA ILE A 124 13.01 -4.34 19.13
C ILE A 124 14.39 -3.89 18.65
N SER A 125 15.15 -3.12 19.45
CA SER A 125 16.52 -2.71 19.10
C SER A 125 17.50 -3.88 18.90
N ASN A 126 17.19 -5.06 19.45
CA ASN A 126 18.03 -6.26 19.33
C ASN A 126 17.62 -7.21 18.19
N LYS A 127 16.52 -6.92 17.46
CA LYS A 127 15.99 -7.81 16.40
C LYS A 127 16.19 -7.27 14.98
N CYS A 128 16.65 -6.03 14.83
CA CYS A 128 16.69 -5.36 13.53
C CYS A 128 18.12 -4.94 13.18
N PRO A 129 18.64 -5.28 11.98
CA PRO A 129 20.00 -4.93 11.57
C PRO A 129 20.21 -3.41 11.44
N PHE A 130 19.15 -2.65 11.11
CA PHE A 130 19.21 -1.20 10.98
C PHE A 130 17.83 -0.57 11.20
N MET A 131 17.79 0.63 11.78
CA MET A 131 16.57 1.42 11.98
C MET A 131 16.81 2.84 11.50
N ILE A 132 15.85 3.41 10.76
CA ILE A 132 15.96 4.79 10.26
C ILE A 132 15.67 5.75 11.42
N PRO A 133 16.51 6.78 11.64
CA PRO A 133 16.22 7.79 12.64
C PRO A 133 14.97 8.59 12.24
N VAL A 134 14.08 8.81 13.22
CA VAL A 134 12.89 9.65 13.08
C VAL A 134 13.04 10.85 13.98
N SER A 135 13.16 12.01 13.37
CA SER A 135 13.41 13.28 14.02
C SER A 135 12.14 14.15 14.08
N PRO A 136 12.07 15.18 14.94
CA PRO A 136 10.94 16.11 14.95
C PRO A 136 10.70 16.82 13.59
N GLU A 137 11.77 17.14 12.85
CA GLU A 137 11.73 17.79 11.54
C GLU A 137 11.18 16.91 10.42
N ASP A 138 11.12 15.60 10.62
CA ASP A 138 10.45 14.67 9.70
C ASP A 138 8.91 14.83 9.72
N ARG A 139 8.34 15.55 10.71
CA ARG A 139 6.89 15.81 10.74
C ARG A 139 6.51 16.97 9.81
N ARG A 140 6.63 16.72 8.51
CA ARG A 140 6.34 17.66 7.42
C ARG A 140 5.83 16.94 6.18
N ILE A 141 5.33 17.70 5.22
CA ILE A 141 5.03 17.22 3.85
C ILE A 141 6.37 16.96 3.13
N PRO A 142 6.70 15.72 2.73
CA PRO A 142 7.88 15.45 1.90
C PRO A 142 7.59 15.60 0.41
N SER A 143 8.65 15.65 -0.40
CA SER A 143 8.54 15.37 -1.83
C SER A 143 8.46 13.86 -2.10
N LEU A 144 8.00 13.47 -3.29
CA LEU A 144 8.03 12.06 -3.69
C LEU A 144 9.48 11.53 -3.75
N GLN A 145 10.39 12.32 -4.32
CA GLN A 145 11.82 12.03 -4.35
C GLN A 145 12.39 11.70 -2.97
N GLU A 146 12.09 12.50 -1.93
CA GLU A 146 12.55 12.23 -0.56
C GLU A 146 12.07 10.88 -0.02
N VAL A 147 10.84 10.48 -0.36
CA VAL A 147 10.28 9.19 0.07
C VAL A 147 10.95 8.03 -0.64
N LEU A 148 11.13 8.14 -1.95
CA LEU A 148 11.82 7.14 -2.76
C LEU A 148 13.28 6.97 -2.32
N ASP A 149 14.00 8.06 -2.07
CA ASP A 149 15.41 8.02 -1.62
C ASP A 149 15.54 7.29 -0.27
N VAL A 150 14.61 7.52 0.67
CA VAL A 150 14.60 6.81 1.95
C VAL A 150 14.34 5.31 1.76
N LEU A 151 13.43 4.94 0.86
CA LEU A 151 13.12 3.53 0.59
C LEU A 151 14.25 2.82 -0.16
N ASP A 152 14.89 3.46 -1.13
CA ASP A 152 16.00 2.90 -1.89
C ASP A 152 17.16 2.54 -0.95
N VAL A 153 17.56 3.45 -0.05
CA VAL A 153 18.61 3.19 0.95
C VAL A 153 18.27 1.99 1.85
N VAL A 154 17.01 1.88 2.28
CA VAL A 154 16.58 0.77 3.15
C VAL A 154 16.53 -0.54 2.37
N ASN A 155 16.02 -0.50 1.15
CA ASN A 155 15.87 -1.69 0.33
C ASN A 155 17.23 -2.23 -0.13
N GLU A 156 18.22 -1.39 -0.41
CA GLU A 156 19.62 -1.81 -0.64
C GLU A 156 20.15 -2.63 0.55
N GLN A 157 19.97 -2.14 1.77
CA GLN A 157 20.39 -2.88 2.97
C GLN A 157 19.61 -4.18 3.19
N ARG A 158 18.32 -4.20 2.85
CA ARG A 158 17.49 -5.41 2.93
C ARG A 158 17.92 -6.45 1.90
N ILE A 159 18.32 -6.04 0.70
CA ILE A 159 18.93 -6.91 -0.31
C ILE A 159 20.20 -7.57 0.25
N ASP A 160 21.11 -6.77 0.80
CA ASP A 160 22.37 -7.26 1.38
C ASP A 160 22.14 -8.24 2.55
N SER A 161 21.02 -8.07 3.26
CA SER A 161 20.62 -8.91 4.39
C SER A 161 19.72 -10.09 4.00
N GLY A 162 19.37 -10.26 2.71
CA GLY A 162 18.46 -11.31 2.24
C GLY A 162 17.02 -11.17 2.75
N ILE A 163 16.60 -9.96 3.10
CA ILE A 163 15.26 -9.65 3.62
C ILE A 163 14.36 -9.16 2.47
N SER A 164 13.09 -9.54 2.47
CA SER A 164 12.07 -9.06 1.53
C SER A 164 12.03 -7.53 1.48
N LEU A 165 11.85 -6.93 0.31
CA LEU A 165 11.87 -5.46 0.17
C LEU A 165 10.65 -4.81 0.83
N VAL A 166 10.64 -3.48 0.98
CA VAL A 166 9.46 -2.69 1.32
C VAL A 166 8.98 -1.95 0.07
N GLY A 167 7.72 -2.14 -0.30
CA GLY A 167 7.14 -1.54 -1.49
C GLY A 167 6.58 -0.13 -1.25
N LEU A 168 6.41 0.62 -2.34
CA LEU A 168 5.73 1.92 -2.34
C LEU A 168 4.50 1.89 -3.25
N GLY A 169 3.33 2.12 -2.68
CA GLY A 169 2.10 2.39 -3.41
C GLY A 169 1.92 3.89 -3.63
N ILE A 170 1.88 4.36 -4.87
CA ILE A 170 1.72 5.79 -5.20
C ILE A 170 0.32 6.03 -5.76
N ASP A 171 -0.57 6.59 -4.94
CA ASP A 171 -1.87 7.08 -5.38
C ASP A 171 -1.74 8.49 -5.96
N PHE A 172 -2.06 8.64 -7.24
CA PHE A 172 -2.01 9.90 -7.96
C PHE A 172 -3.41 10.39 -8.35
N THR A 173 -4.46 9.85 -7.73
CA THR A 173 -5.83 10.16 -8.10
C THR A 173 -6.18 11.59 -7.74
N HIS A 174 -6.24 12.44 -8.76
CA HIS A 174 -6.68 13.82 -8.61
C HIS A 174 -8.23 13.89 -8.60
N VAL A 175 -8.86 13.73 -7.43
CA VAL A 175 -10.31 13.86 -7.34
C VAL A 175 -10.72 15.30 -7.04
N ALA A 176 -11.26 15.98 -8.05
CA ALA A 176 -11.82 17.32 -7.93
C ALA A 176 -13.18 17.28 -7.20
N GLY A 177 -13.38 18.21 -6.25
CA GLY A 177 -14.68 18.59 -5.69
C GLY A 177 -15.61 17.48 -5.15
N ARG A 178 -16.80 17.88 -4.67
CA ARG A 178 -17.86 16.93 -4.28
C ARG A 178 -18.61 16.38 -5.50
N VAL A 179 -18.75 17.19 -6.54
CA VAL A 179 -19.50 16.85 -7.76
C VAL A 179 -18.74 15.84 -8.62
N ASP A 180 -17.43 15.99 -8.82
CA ASP A 180 -16.67 15.02 -9.64
C ASP A 180 -16.48 13.71 -8.88
N ARG A 181 -16.37 13.72 -7.54
CA ARG A 181 -16.55 12.51 -6.71
C ARG A 181 -17.86 11.78 -7.02
N PHE A 182 -18.99 12.48 -7.04
CA PHE A 182 -20.29 11.84 -7.37
C PHE A 182 -20.31 11.27 -8.78
N LYS A 183 -19.75 11.99 -9.76
CA LYS A 183 -19.64 11.50 -11.13
C LYS A 183 -18.79 10.22 -11.19
N ASP A 184 -17.61 10.23 -10.56
CA ASP A 184 -16.68 9.09 -10.54
C ASP A 184 -17.22 7.86 -9.81
N HIS A 185 -17.91 8.07 -8.69
CA HIS A 185 -18.32 6.99 -7.80
C HIS A 185 -19.68 6.41 -8.15
N PHE A 186 -20.52 7.13 -8.90
CA PHE A 186 -21.90 6.74 -9.14
C PHE A 186 -22.33 6.85 -10.61
N LEU A 187 -22.26 8.05 -11.20
CA LEU A 187 -22.79 8.29 -12.55
C LEU A 187 -21.97 7.57 -13.64
N TYR A 188 -20.66 7.77 -13.64
CA TYR A 188 -19.78 7.21 -14.65
C TYR A 188 -19.71 5.69 -14.57
N PRO A 189 -19.67 5.02 -13.40
CA PRO A 189 -19.72 3.56 -13.34
C PRO A 189 -21.00 2.98 -13.96
N LEU A 190 -22.14 3.65 -13.79
CA LEU A 190 -23.39 3.27 -14.45
C LEU A 190 -23.30 3.41 -15.98
N LEU A 191 -22.74 4.53 -16.48
CA LEU A 191 -22.62 4.78 -17.91
C LEU A 191 -21.59 3.88 -18.61
N GLU A 192 -20.46 3.59 -17.95
CA GLU A 192 -19.42 2.67 -18.45
C GLU A 192 -19.95 1.24 -18.57
N LYS A 193 -20.91 0.83 -17.73
CA LYS A 193 -21.57 -0.47 -17.88
C LYS A 193 -22.47 -0.55 -19.12
N LEU A 194 -23.16 0.54 -19.46
CA LEU A 194 -24.02 0.58 -20.65
C LEU A 194 -23.20 0.64 -21.94
N ARG A 195 -22.07 1.36 -21.90
CA ARG A 195 -21.14 1.47 -23.03
C ARG A 195 -19.71 1.67 -22.50
N PRO A 196 -18.91 0.60 -22.40
CA PRO A 196 -17.52 0.68 -21.96
C PRO A 196 -16.70 1.68 -22.80
N GLY A 197 -15.85 2.45 -22.13
CA GLY A 197 -14.99 3.48 -22.72
C GLY A 197 -15.69 4.80 -23.06
N SER A 198 -17.01 4.90 -22.92
CA SER A 198 -17.80 6.05 -23.39
C SER A 198 -17.52 7.36 -22.63
N GLN A 199 -17.05 7.28 -21.37
CA GLN A 199 -16.77 8.47 -20.56
C GLN A 199 -15.30 8.87 -20.58
N LEU A 200 -14.40 8.05 -21.12
CA LEU A 200 -12.96 8.31 -21.12
C LEU A 200 -12.63 9.67 -21.73
N ARG A 201 -13.19 9.99 -22.89
CA ARG A 201 -12.89 11.25 -23.62
C ARG A 201 -13.29 12.52 -22.88
N LYS A 202 -14.20 12.44 -21.90
CA LYS A 202 -14.72 13.60 -21.14
C LYS A 202 -13.84 14.01 -19.95
N VAL A 203 -12.78 13.25 -19.69
CA VAL A 203 -11.86 13.47 -18.58
C VAL A 203 -10.62 14.22 -19.05
N SER A 204 -10.29 15.36 -18.45
CA SER A 204 -8.97 15.97 -18.60
C SER A 204 -7.95 15.22 -17.75
N THR A 205 -6.79 14.89 -18.34
CA THR A 205 -5.69 14.22 -17.61
C THR A 205 -4.68 15.26 -17.12
N PRO A 206 -4.15 15.14 -15.89
CA PRO A 206 -3.12 16.05 -15.37
C PRO A 206 -1.76 15.69 -15.99
N LYS A 207 -1.60 15.96 -17.29
CA LYS A 207 -0.46 15.49 -18.11
C LYS A 207 0.90 15.81 -17.50
N MET A 208 1.06 17.00 -16.92
CA MET A 208 2.33 17.42 -16.32
C MET A 208 2.67 16.60 -15.08
N LEU A 209 1.69 16.37 -14.19
CA LEU A 209 1.85 15.48 -13.05
C LEU A 209 2.20 14.06 -13.50
N LEU A 210 1.47 13.51 -14.47
CA LEU A 210 1.72 12.14 -14.95
C LEU A 210 3.09 11.99 -15.62
N ARG A 211 3.52 12.97 -16.41
CA ARG A 211 4.87 12.98 -17.02
C ARG A 211 5.96 13.05 -15.97
N GLN A 212 5.80 13.91 -14.97
CA GLN A 212 6.77 14.02 -13.90
C GLN A 212 6.79 12.76 -13.03
N LEU A 213 5.63 12.17 -12.73
CA LEU A 213 5.56 10.93 -11.98
C LEU A 213 6.23 9.79 -12.75
N ALA A 214 5.95 9.67 -14.05
CA ALA A 214 6.61 8.70 -14.92
C ALA A 214 8.13 8.92 -14.92
N HIS A 215 8.60 10.16 -14.99
CA HIS A 215 10.02 10.50 -14.95
C HIS A 215 10.69 10.17 -13.60
N GLU A 216 10.09 10.58 -12.48
CA GLU A 216 10.63 10.30 -11.13
C GLU A 216 10.66 8.80 -10.83
N ILE A 217 9.73 8.02 -11.39
CA ILE A 217 9.77 6.56 -11.37
C ILE A 217 10.88 6.06 -12.31
N SER A 218 10.89 6.44 -13.59
CA SER A 218 11.71 5.87 -14.66
C SER A 218 13.23 6.01 -14.49
N ILE A 219 13.69 6.93 -13.66
CA ILE A 219 15.12 7.14 -13.37
C ILE A 219 15.62 6.30 -12.18
N ARG A 220 14.78 5.46 -11.58
CA ARG A 220 15.13 4.64 -10.42
C ARG A 220 15.80 3.33 -10.83
N ASN A 221 16.70 2.81 -9.99
CA ASN A 221 17.47 1.59 -10.25
C ASN A 221 16.69 0.28 -9.99
N ASP A 222 15.35 0.30 -10.08
CA ASP A 222 14.46 -0.86 -9.81
C ASP A 222 14.64 -1.50 -8.42
N VAL A 223 15.20 -0.75 -7.46
CA VAL A 223 15.46 -1.22 -6.08
C VAL A 223 14.18 -1.28 -5.26
N THR A 224 13.36 -0.22 -5.33
CA THR A 224 12.11 -0.15 -4.59
C THR A 224 10.96 -0.65 -5.45
N PRO A 225 10.21 -1.69 -5.02
CA PRO A 225 9.03 -2.15 -5.74
C PRO A 225 7.93 -1.06 -5.73
N ILE A 226 7.59 -0.52 -6.89
CA ILE A 226 6.61 0.56 -7.03
C ILE A 226 5.28 -0.02 -7.54
N GLN A 227 4.18 0.33 -6.88
CA GLN A 227 2.83 0.10 -7.37
C GLN A 227 2.16 1.44 -7.64
N VAL A 228 1.78 1.71 -8.89
CA VAL A 228 1.00 2.91 -9.25
C VAL A 228 -0.48 2.64 -9.01
N ILE A 229 -1.11 3.53 -8.23
CA ILE A 229 -2.48 3.35 -7.74
C ILE A 229 -3.37 4.44 -8.33
N SER A 230 -4.54 4.03 -8.82
CA SER A 230 -5.52 4.96 -9.37
C SER A 230 -6.94 4.56 -8.96
N GLN A 231 -7.78 5.55 -8.70
CA GLN A 231 -9.16 5.38 -8.28
C GLN A 231 -10.17 5.98 -9.28
N GLY A 232 -11.30 5.30 -9.46
CA GLY A 232 -12.45 5.83 -10.21
C GLY A 232 -12.26 5.87 -11.72
N ILE A 233 -13.17 6.52 -12.44
CA ILE A 233 -13.15 6.57 -13.91
C ILE A 233 -12.17 7.60 -14.43
N HIS A 234 -12.06 8.74 -13.74
CA HIS A 234 -10.98 9.68 -13.97
C HIS A 234 -9.60 9.02 -13.79
N GLY A 235 -9.44 8.20 -12.73
CA GLY A 235 -8.23 7.42 -12.51
C GLY A 235 -7.90 6.49 -13.66
N ARG A 236 -8.86 5.75 -14.21
CA ARG A 236 -8.61 4.78 -15.30
C ARG A 236 -7.97 5.38 -16.54
N ARG A 237 -8.44 6.56 -16.98
CA ARG A 237 -7.79 7.26 -18.11
C ARG A 237 -6.39 7.78 -17.73
N ASN A 238 -6.23 8.33 -16.53
CA ASN A 238 -4.94 8.81 -16.06
C ASN A 238 -3.93 7.67 -15.95
N LEU A 239 -4.38 6.50 -15.47
CA LEU A 239 -3.62 5.27 -15.40
C LEU A 239 -3.22 4.80 -16.80
N GLY A 240 -4.14 4.75 -17.76
CA GLY A 240 -3.80 4.43 -19.15
C GLY A 240 -2.71 5.36 -19.73
N VAL A 241 -2.81 6.67 -19.47
CA VAL A 241 -1.75 7.62 -19.89
C VAL A 241 -0.43 7.37 -19.17
N LEU A 242 -0.46 7.13 -17.86
CA LEU A 242 0.74 6.85 -17.08
C LEU A 242 1.43 5.56 -17.53
N LEU A 243 0.67 4.52 -17.86
CA LEU A 243 1.18 3.24 -18.33
C LEU A 243 1.94 3.41 -19.66
N ASN A 244 1.35 4.12 -20.63
CA ASN A 244 2.05 4.45 -21.87
C ASN A 244 3.33 5.27 -21.64
N LEU A 245 3.36 6.15 -20.64
CA LEU A 245 4.57 6.93 -20.30
C LEU A 245 5.65 6.08 -19.61
N LEU A 246 5.26 5.06 -18.85
CA LEU A 246 6.17 4.14 -18.16
C LEU A 246 6.68 3.02 -19.08
N GLU A 247 5.96 2.66 -20.14
CA GLU A 247 6.41 1.69 -21.15
C GLU A 247 7.69 2.11 -21.86
N GLU A 248 7.95 3.42 -21.95
CA GLU A 248 9.21 3.95 -22.47
C GLU A 248 10.40 3.71 -21.49
N SER A 249 10.12 3.22 -20.28
CA SER A 249 11.13 2.94 -19.26
C SER A 249 11.37 1.44 -19.07
N SER A 250 12.60 1.05 -18.74
CA SER A 250 12.97 -0.34 -18.43
C SER A 250 12.57 -0.80 -17.02
N ILE A 251 11.76 -0.01 -16.29
CA ILE A 251 11.46 -0.25 -14.88
C ILE A 251 10.26 -1.18 -14.71
N LYS A 252 10.34 -2.08 -13.72
CA LYS A 252 9.22 -2.92 -13.34
C LYS A 252 8.36 -2.20 -12.31
N PHE A 253 7.07 -2.11 -12.59
CA PHE A 253 6.09 -1.51 -11.69
C PHE A 253 4.80 -2.34 -11.65
N SER A 254 4.15 -2.40 -10.51
CA SER A 254 2.83 -2.98 -10.38
C SER A 254 1.75 -1.92 -10.53
N VAL A 255 0.52 -2.34 -10.79
CA VAL A 255 -0.63 -1.46 -10.97
C VAL A 255 -1.71 -1.87 -9.98
N ALA A 256 -2.33 -0.91 -9.32
CA ALA A 256 -3.55 -1.14 -8.57
C ALA A 256 -4.69 -0.24 -9.03
N LEU A 257 -5.84 -0.86 -9.32
CA LEU A 257 -7.10 -0.14 -9.54
C LEU A 257 -7.94 -0.17 -8.27
N GLN A 258 -8.15 1.01 -7.66
CA GLN A 258 -9.03 1.14 -6.51
C GLN A 258 -10.50 1.21 -6.96
N ALA A 259 -11.25 0.14 -6.68
CA ALA A 259 -12.67 0.04 -6.94
C ALA A 259 -13.48 0.59 -5.76
N SER A 260 -14.21 1.69 -5.98
CA SER A 260 -15.12 2.26 -4.98
C SER A 260 -16.36 1.39 -4.69
N THR A 261 -16.66 0.41 -5.55
CA THR A 261 -17.78 -0.54 -5.40
C THR A 261 -17.43 -1.90 -5.99
N SER A 262 -17.94 -3.00 -5.42
CA SER A 262 -17.85 -4.37 -5.98
C SER A 262 -18.72 -4.59 -7.23
N TYR A 263 -19.53 -3.60 -7.63
CA TYR A 263 -20.23 -3.60 -8.92
C TYR A 263 -19.30 -3.50 -10.12
N PHE A 264 -18.02 -3.28 -9.89
CA PHE A 264 -17.02 -3.27 -10.93
C PHE A 264 -16.78 -4.72 -11.38
N PRO A 265 -17.21 -5.13 -12.58
CA PRO A 265 -16.69 -6.37 -13.13
C PRO A 265 -15.20 -6.12 -13.36
N ALA A 266 -14.37 -6.80 -12.59
CA ALA A 266 -12.96 -6.98 -12.92
C ALA A 266 -12.84 -8.07 -14.00
N ASP A 267 -13.75 -8.08 -14.98
CA ASP A 267 -13.55 -8.89 -16.16
C ASP A 267 -12.49 -8.19 -17.03
N ILE A 268 -11.55 -8.95 -17.56
CA ILE A 268 -10.39 -8.41 -18.30
C ILE A 268 -10.85 -7.43 -19.38
N ARG A 269 -11.97 -7.73 -20.04
CA ARG A 269 -12.58 -6.87 -21.08
C ARG A 269 -12.98 -5.50 -20.56
N GLY A 270 -13.67 -5.42 -19.42
CA GLY A 270 -14.08 -4.16 -18.80
C GLY A 270 -12.89 -3.32 -18.37
N VAL A 271 -11.86 -3.96 -17.81
CA VAL A 271 -10.60 -3.30 -17.42
C VAL A 271 -9.88 -2.75 -18.66
N LYS A 272 -9.59 -3.59 -19.66
CA LYS A 272 -8.92 -3.20 -20.92
C LYS A 272 -9.62 -2.04 -21.62
N SER A 273 -10.93 -2.15 -21.83
CA SER A 273 -11.72 -1.10 -22.49
C SER A 273 -11.67 0.24 -21.76
N SER A 274 -11.45 0.21 -20.45
CA SER A 274 -11.50 1.41 -19.62
C SER A 274 -10.13 2.06 -19.36
N LEU A 275 -9.04 1.32 -19.56
CA LEU A 275 -7.69 1.90 -19.56
C LEU A 275 -7.32 2.48 -20.94
N GLY A 276 -8.01 2.04 -22.00
CA GLY A 276 -7.71 2.48 -23.36
C GLY A 276 -6.33 1.99 -23.85
N LEU A 277 -5.89 0.84 -23.33
CA LEU A 277 -4.62 0.19 -23.67
C LEU A 277 -4.83 -0.93 -24.71
N TYR A 278 -3.75 -1.30 -25.39
CA TYR A 278 -3.69 -2.46 -26.29
C TYR A 278 -3.69 -3.77 -25.49
N GLU A 279 -4.19 -4.87 -26.10
CA GLU A 279 -4.49 -6.12 -25.39
C GLU A 279 -3.28 -6.71 -24.66
N ASP A 280 -2.08 -6.60 -25.24
CA ASP A 280 -0.86 -7.26 -24.75
C ASP A 280 -0.38 -6.73 -23.39
N HIS A 281 -0.49 -5.42 -23.13
CA HIS A 281 0.11 -4.80 -21.93
C HIS A 281 -0.60 -5.21 -20.64
N VAL A 282 -1.93 -5.26 -20.68
CA VAL A 282 -2.73 -5.68 -19.52
C VAL A 282 -2.56 -7.18 -19.27
N ASP A 283 -2.47 -7.98 -20.33
CA ASP A 283 -2.29 -9.43 -20.19
C ASP A 283 -0.92 -9.77 -19.60
N GLU A 284 0.15 -9.05 -19.98
CA GLU A 284 1.48 -9.22 -19.37
C GLU A 284 1.46 -8.86 -17.88
N LEU A 285 0.86 -7.73 -17.50
CA LEU A 285 0.73 -7.34 -16.09
C LEU A 285 -0.06 -8.38 -15.27
N ILE A 286 -1.11 -8.98 -15.83
CA ILE A 286 -1.88 -10.03 -15.16
C ILE A 286 -1.05 -11.31 -15.03
N LYS A 287 -0.42 -11.75 -16.13
CA LYS A 287 0.41 -12.96 -16.18
C LYS A 287 1.58 -12.90 -15.18
N ASP A 288 2.16 -11.71 -15.02
CA ASP A 288 3.27 -11.46 -14.10
C ASP A 288 2.83 -11.16 -12.66
N ASN A 289 1.53 -11.28 -12.34
CA ASN A 289 0.95 -10.97 -11.02
C ASN A 289 1.18 -9.50 -10.57
N ARG A 290 1.29 -8.58 -11.53
CA ARG A 290 1.57 -7.15 -11.33
C ARG A 290 0.31 -6.28 -11.41
N PHE A 291 -0.88 -6.86 -11.55
CA PHE A 291 -2.12 -6.10 -11.58
C PHE A 291 -3.06 -6.48 -10.44
N THR A 292 -3.30 -5.52 -9.54
CA THR A 292 -4.19 -5.65 -8.38
C THR A 292 -5.50 -4.91 -8.57
N ILE A 293 -6.61 -5.51 -8.17
CA ILE A 293 -7.90 -4.83 -7.95
C ILE A 293 -8.13 -4.66 -6.45
N ASN A 294 -8.21 -3.41 -5.99
CA ASN A 294 -8.33 -3.08 -4.57
C ASN A 294 -9.74 -2.57 -4.24
N TYR A 295 -10.52 -3.34 -3.48
CA TYR A 295 -11.94 -3.09 -3.22
C TYR A 295 -12.20 -2.29 -1.95
N ASN A 296 -13.21 -1.43 -1.97
CA ASN A 296 -13.70 -0.80 -0.75
C ASN A 296 -14.44 -1.79 0.16
N HIS A 297 -13.87 -2.13 1.32
CA HIS A 297 -14.43 -3.13 2.23
C HIS A 297 -15.81 -2.76 2.81
N LYS A 298 -16.18 -1.48 2.84
CA LYS A 298 -17.44 -1.02 3.45
C LYS A 298 -18.66 -1.22 2.57
N TRP A 299 -18.47 -1.61 1.32
CA TRP A 299 -19.55 -1.69 0.36
C TRP A 299 -20.70 -2.60 0.83
N ASP A 300 -20.40 -3.78 1.41
CA ASP A 300 -21.43 -4.72 1.87
C ASP A 300 -22.33 -4.13 2.98
N ARG A 301 -21.83 -3.14 3.73
CA ARG A 301 -22.61 -2.45 4.77
C ARG A 301 -23.61 -1.46 4.19
N LEU A 302 -23.30 -0.83 3.06
CA LEU A 302 -24.17 0.16 2.43
C LEU A 302 -25.44 -0.49 1.88
N THR A 303 -25.29 -1.63 1.20
CA THR A 303 -26.40 -2.45 0.68
C THR A 303 -27.26 -3.00 1.83
N HIS A 304 -26.64 -3.43 2.94
CA HIS A 304 -27.35 -3.91 4.12
C HIS A 304 -28.18 -2.82 4.82
N ASN A 305 -27.66 -1.60 4.94
CA ASN A 305 -28.37 -0.48 5.59
C ASN A 305 -29.55 0.04 4.76
N LEU A 306 -29.42 0.08 3.43
CA LEU A 306 -30.53 0.44 2.53
C LEU A 306 -31.72 -0.52 2.68
N ARG A 307 -31.45 -1.84 2.73
CA ARG A 307 -32.48 -2.87 2.97
C ARG A 307 -33.23 -2.67 4.29
N ARG A 308 -32.51 -2.32 5.37
CA ARG A 308 -33.12 -2.05 6.69
C ARG A 308 -34.02 -0.82 6.70
N PHE A 309 -33.71 0.20 5.90
CA PHE A 309 -34.39 1.49 5.95
C PHE A 309 -35.63 1.56 5.06
N THR A 310 -35.61 0.90 3.90
CA THR A 310 -36.69 1.05 2.91
C THR A 310 -37.74 -0.06 2.97
N GLY A 311 -37.49 -1.18 3.67
CA GLY A 311 -38.40 -2.35 3.72
C GLY A 311 -38.54 -3.10 2.40
N PHE A 312 -38.22 -2.47 1.27
CA PHE A 312 -38.07 -3.09 -0.03
C PHE A 312 -36.85 -4.02 -0.06
N ASN A 313 -37.04 -5.23 -0.57
CA ASN A 313 -35.96 -6.06 -1.13
C ASN A 313 -35.45 -5.45 -2.44
N ILE A 314 -35.08 -4.17 -2.45
CA ILE A 314 -34.23 -3.65 -3.52
C ILE A 314 -32.84 -4.15 -3.19
N VAL A 315 -32.60 -5.42 -3.56
CA VAL A 315 -31.26 -5.93 -3.79
C VAL A 315 -30.77 -5.08 -4.93
N ASN A 316 -30.07 -3.98 -4.63
CA ASN A 316 -29.16 -3.34 -5.55
C ASN A 316 -29.80 -2.84 -6.89
N PRO A 317 -29.80 -1.55 -7.23
CA PRO A 317 -30.30 -1.07 -8.53
C PRO A 317 -29.62 -1.69 -9.77
N PHE A 318 -28.47 -2.36 -9.59
CA PHE A 318 -27.73 -3.11 -10.60
C PHE A 318 -28.09 -4.62 -10.68
N SER A 319 -29.06 -5.12 -9.91
CA SER A 319 -29.49 -6.54 -9.92
C SER A 319 -30.29 -6.96 -11.15
N LEU A 320 -30.78 -5.98 -11.92
CA LEU A 320 -31.53 -6.19 -13.16
C LEU A 320 -30.63 -6.41 -14.40
N LEU A 321 -29.31 -6.50 -14.21
CA LEU A 321 -28.32 -6.65 -15.27
C LEU A 321 -27.86 -8.13 -15.41
N PRO A 322 -27.51 -8.60 -16.62
CA PRO A 322 -27.27 -10.03 -16.91
C PRO A 322 -26.08 -10.67 -16.17
N ALA A 323 -26.11 -12.00 -16.09
CA ALA A 323 -25.32 -12.88 -15.21
C ALA A 323 -23.79 -12.72 -15.34
N ARG A 324 -23.19 -12.07 -14.35
CA ARG A 324 -21.82 -12.20 -13.77
C ARG A 324 -21.58 -11.01 -12.83
N ILE A 325 -22.54 -10.73 -11.95
CA ILE A 325 -22.48 -9.57 -11.05
C ILE A 325 -22.24 -10.08 -9.65
N ALA A 326 -21.07 -9.76 -9.11
CA ALA A 326 -20.81 -9.96 -7.70
C ALA A 326 -21.82 -9.16 -6.86
N ILE A 327 -22.50 -9.86 -5.96
CA ILE A 327 -23.49 -9.26 -5.06
C ILE A 327 -22.88 -8.86 -3.72
N ASN A 328 -21.62 -9.23 -3.48
CA ASN A 328 -20.82 -8.89 -2.32
C ASN A 328 -19.34 -8.80 -2.65
N ASN A 329 -18.56 -8.27 -1.71
CA ASN A 329 -17.11 -8.11 -1.88
C ASN A 329 -16.38 -9.45 -2.07
N GLN A 330 -16.78 -10.50 -1.37
CA GLN A 330 -16.16 -11.83 -1.49
C GLN A 330 -16.31 -12.41 -2.90
N GLN A 331 -17.51 -12.31 -3.48
CA GLN A 331 -17.77 -12.74 -4.85
C GLN A 331 -17.00 -11.90 -5.88
N ALA A 332 -16.89 -10.58 -5.66
CA ALA A 332 -16.16 -9.71 -6.58
C ALA A 332 -14.67 -10.07 -6.62
N MET A 333 -14.10 -10.31 -5.44
CA MET A 333 -12.73 -10.78 -5.29
C MET A 333 -12.53 -12.15 -5.94
N ALA A 334 -13.45 -13.10 -5.75
CA ALA A 334 -13.37 -14.42 -6.38
C ALA A 334 -13.36 -14.32 -7.92
N VAL A 335 -14.25 -13.51 -8.50
CA VAL A 335 -14.28 -13.28 -9.96
C VAL A 335 -12.97 -12.65 -10.46
N ALA A 336 -12.45 -11.64 -9.77
CA ALA A 336 -11.17 -11.03 -10.18
C ALA A 336 -10.00 -12.02 -10.08
N SER A 337 -9.98 -12.84 -9.03
CA SER A 337 -8.96 -13.86 -8.84
C SER A 337 -9.03 -14.94 -9.93
N GLU A 338 -10.23 -15.37 -10.32
CA GLU A 338 -10.46 -16.31 -11.44
C GLU A 338 -9.94 -15.76 -12.79
N GLU A 339 -9.99 -14.44 -12.97
CA GLU A 339 -9.46 -13.74 -14.15
C GLU A 339 -7.95 -13.46 -14.03
N GLY A 340 -7.29 -13.90 -12.95
CA GLY A 340 -5.84 -13.80 -12.75
C GLY A 340 -5.36 -12.51 -12.07
N PHE A 341 -6.27 -11.61 -11.66
CA PHE A 341 -5.88 -10.41 -10.93
C PHE A 341 -5.46 -10.76 -9.49
N LYS A 342 -4.47 -10.01 -8.99
CA LYS A 342 -4.27 -9.88 -7.54
C LYS A 342 -5.41 -9.07 -6.93
N THR A 343 -5.73 -9.32 -5.67
CA THR A 343 -6.86 -8.69 -5.01
C THR A 343 -6.49 -8.06 -3.67
N GLY A 344 -7.12 -6.95 -3.34
CA GLY A 344 -6.91 -6.29 -2.06
C GLY A 344 -8.14 -5.58 -1.52
N PHE A 345 -8.07 -5.12 -0.27
CA PHE A 345 -9.12 -4.31 0.33
C PHE A 345 -8.61 -3.04 1.02
N TRP A 346 -9.37 -1.94 0.87
CA TRP A 346 -9.10 -0.64 1.50
C TRP A 346 -10.35 0.00 2.14
N THR A 347 -10.19 0.95 3.06
CA THR A 347 -9.19 0.93 4.13
C THR A 347 -9.73 0.05 5.26
N VAL A 348 -9.17 -1.14 5.48
CA VAL A 348 -9.67 -2.13 6.44
C VAL A 348 -9.06 -1.87 7.82
N ASN A 349 -9.86 -1.38 8.76
CA ASN A 349 -9.36 -0.94 10.07
C ASN A 349 -9.78 -1.83 11.25
N SER A 350 -10.94 -2.49 11.20
CA SER A 350 -11.41 -3.33 12.31
C SER A 350 -10.84 -4.75 12.26
N LYS A 351 -10.52 -5.33 13.43
CA LYS A 351 -10.02 -6.71 13.55
C LYS A 351 -10.90 -7.72 12.81
N THR A 352 -12.22 -7.66 13.00
CA THR A 352 -13.18 -8.54 12.31
C THR A 352 -13.06 -8.44 10.80
N ALA A 353 -13.13 -7.23 10.24
CA ALA A 353 -13.02 -7.06 8.79
C ALA A 353 -11.64 -7.50 8.24
N MET A 354 -10.55 -7.31 8.99
CA MET A 354 -9.23 -7.83 8.58
C MET A 354 -9.24 -9.36 8.51
N LYS A 355 -9.77 -10.03 9.53
CA LYS A 355 -9.93 -11.49 9.55
C LYS A 355 -10.77 -11.97 8.37
N ASP A 356 -11.89 -11.29 8.10
CA ASP A 356 -12.81 -11.67 7.02
C ASP A 356 -12.09 -11.62 5.66
N VAL A 357 -11.46 -10.49 5.31
CA VAL A 357 -10.81 -10.35 4.00
C VAL A 357 -9.59 -11.26 3.84
N MET A 358 -8.83 -11.51 4.91
CA MET A 358 -7.70 -12.45 4.87
C MET A 358 -8.18 -13.90 4.68
N LYS A 359 -9.25 -14.31 5.37
CA LYS A 359 -9.87 -15.63 5.20
C LYS A 359 -10.51 -15.82 3.83
N TRP A 360 -11.02 -14.74 3.23
CA TRP A 360 -11.51 -14.77 1.85
C TRP A 360 -10.38 -15.02 0.86
N GLY A 361 -9.14 -14.63 1.20
CA GLY A 361 -7.96 -14.83 0.37
C GLY A 361 -7.45 -13.59 -0.34
N ALA A 362 -7.68 -12.40 0.24
CA ALA A 362 -7.12 -11.17 -0.28
C ALA A 362 -5.58 -11.21 -0.25
N ASP A 363 -4.92 -10.85 -1.35
CA ASP A 363 -3.46 -10.73 -1.42
C ASP A 363 -2.95 -9.49 -0.67
N MET A 364 -3.77 -8.44 -0.53
CA MET A 364 -3.35 -7.17 0.08
C MET A 364 -4.41 -6.59 1.03
N VAL A 365 -3.96 -6.04 2.16
CA VAL A 365 -4.82 -5.33 3.12
C VAL A 365 -4.27 -3.93 3.40
N THR A 366 -4.97 -2.91 2.90
CA THR A 366 -4.65 -1.51 3.15
C THR A 366 -5.30 -1.02 4.44
N THR A 367 -4.51 -0.55 5.39
CA THR A 367 -4.97 -0.20 6.74
C THR A 367 -4.29 1.04 7.33
N ASP A 368 -5.04 1.77 8.16
CA ASP A 368 -4.50 2.80 9.04
C ASP A 368 -3.71 2.21 10.22
N TYR A 369 -3.88 0.91 10.53
CA TYR A 369 -3.35 0.24 11.72
C TYR A 369 -2.50 -0.99 11.38
N PRO A 370 -1.30 -0.84 10.77
CA PRO A 370 -0.45 -1.97 10.43
C PRO A 370 -0.17 -2.95 11.57
N PRO A 371 0.06 -2.53 12.83
CA PRO A 371 0.28 -3.48 13.92
C PRO A 371 -0.91 -4.40 14.20
N ARG A 372 -2.12 -3.86 14.04
CA ARG A 372 -3.32 -4.68 14.14
C ARG A 372 -3.40 -5.71 13.02
N ALA A 373 -2.96 -5.37 11.81
CA ALA A 373 -2.96 -6.32 10.70
C ALA A 373 -1.94 -7.44 10.92
N VAL A 374 -0.75 -7.14 11.46
CA VAL A 374 0.25 -8.14 11.88
C VAL A 374 -0.34 -9.11 12.89
N GLU A 375 -0.94 -8.61 13.98
CA GLU A 375 -1.60 -9.46 14.99
C GLU A 375 -2.63 -10.41 14.36
N ILE A 376 -3.39 -9.93 13.37
CA ILE A 376 -4.41 -10.75 12.70
C ILE A 376 -3.79 -11.77 11.75
N ILE A 377 -2.70 -11.46 11.05
CA ILE A 377 -1.97 -12.44 10.23
C ILE A 377 -1.48 -13.58 11.12
N GLU A 378 -0.86 -13.28 12.25
CA GLU A 378 -0.39 -14.29 13.20
C GLU A 378 -1.56 -15.12 13.76
N GLU A 379 -2.71 -14.50 14.07
CA GLU A 379 -3.90 -15.22 14.54
C GLU A 379 -4.51 -16.14 13.47
N VAL A 380 -4.55 -15.69 12.21
CA VAL A 380 -5.22 -16.42 11.11
C VAL A 380 -4.31 -17.51 10.52
N PHE A 381 -2.99 -17.27 10.44
CA PHE A 381 -2.03 -18.11 9.73
C PHE A 381 -0.92 -18.69 10.62
N GLY A 382 -0.77 -18.24 11.87
CA GLY A 382 0.26 -18.74 12.81
C GLY A 382 -0.15 -19.98 13.61
N GLY A 383 -1.32 -20.56 13.35
CA GLY A 383 -1.99 -21.56 14.20
C GLY A 383 -1.41 -22.98 14.20
N ASN A 384 -0.30 -23.26 13.51
CA ASN A 384 0.27 -24.61 13.43
C ASN A 384 1.46 -24.86 14.38
N THR A 385 1.43 -24.25 15.57
CA THR A 385 2.18 -24.79 16.72
C THR A 385 1.18 -25.42 17.68
N GLN A 386 0.76 -26.67 17.41
CA GLN A 386 0.34 -27.51 18.52
C GLN A 386 1.58 -27.68 19.41
N VAL A 387 1.63 -26.93 20.49
CA VAL A 387 2.43 -27.36 21.64
C VAL A 387 1.77 -28.65 22.10
N THR A 388 2.29 -29.79 21.66
CA THR A 388 2.09 -31.03 22.38
C THR A 388 2.81 -30.84 23.69
N GLU A 389 2.10 -30.33 24.70
CA GLU A 389 2.46 -30.61 26.08
C GLU A 389 2.31 -32.12 26.28
N GLU A 390 3.33 -32.88 25.86
CA GLU A 390 3.65 -34.10 26.59
C GLU A 390 4.08 -33.63 27.99
N VAL A 391 3.11 -33.61 28.89
CA VAL A 391 3.35 -33.59 30.32
C VAL A 391 4.03 -34.92 30.65
N VAL A 392 5.35 -34.96 30.49
CA VAL A 392 6.18 -35.99 31.11
C VAL A 392 6.26 -35.63 32.58
N ILE A 393 5.40 -36.27 33.38
CA ILE A 393 5.52 -36.26 34.84
C ILE A 393 6.75 -37.09 35.18
N ASN A 394 7.88 -36.43 35.43
CA ASN A 394 8.99 -37.05 36.15
C ASN A 394 8.96 -36.54 37.59
N GLU A 395 8.74 -37.46 38.52
CA GLU A 395 8.95 -37.24 39.96
C GLU A 395 10.43 -36.94 40.25
N PRO A 396 10.73 -36.26 41.37
CA PRO A 396 11.99 -35.54 41.55
C PRO A 396 13.07 -36.46 42.15
N ASP A 397 14.27 -36.45 41.58
CA ASP A 397 15.47 -36.91 42.27
C ASP A 397 16.59 -35.87 42.18
N GLU A 398 16.94 -35.40 43.38
CA GLU A 398 18.20 -34.87 43.91
C GLU A 398 19.08 -33.89 43.09
N LEU A 399 19.24 -32.69 43.66
CA LEU A 399 20.31 -31.73 43.39
C LEU A 399 21.70 -32.32 43.72
N PRO A 400 22.73 -31.94 42.93
CA PRO A 400 23.94 -31.42 43.55
C PRO A 400 24.47 -30.12 42.93
N THR A 401 25.37 -29.52 43.69
CA THR A 401 25.80 -28.12 43.76
C THR A 401 26.89 -27.67 42.78
N LYS A 402 26.81 -26.39 42.41
CA LYS A 402 27.86 -25.38 42.12
C LYS A 402 29.04 -25.73 41.20
N GLU A 403 29.24 -24.90 40.18
CA GLU A 403 30.40 -23.98 40.11
C GLU A 403 30.13 -22.78 39.18
N LEU A 404 30.47 -21.58 39.65
CA LEU A 404 30.42 -20.30 38.93
C LEU A 404 31.79 -20.08 38.27
N VAL A 405 31.83 -20.00 36.93
CA VAL A 405 33.07 -19.63 36.22
C VAL A 405 33.07 -18.12 36.00
N HIS A 406 34.03 -17.45 36.65
CA HIS A 406 34.43 -16.08 36.35
C HIS A 406 35.12 -16.02 34.97
N VAL A 407 34.63 -15.16 34.09
CA VAL A 407 35.33 -14.80 32.84
C VAL A 407 35.96 -13.42 33.04
N GLU A 408 37.29 -13.37 33.13
CA GLU A 408 38.08 -12.14 33.10
C GLU A 408 38.06 -11.54 31.69
N VAL A 409 37.70 -10.25 31.60
CA VAL A 409 37.83 -9.45 30.39
C VAL A 409 39.21 -8.78 30.42
N ARG A 410 40.13 -9.21 29.54
CA ARG A 410 41.35 -8.45 29.24
C ARG A 410 41.12 -7.57 28.01
N ARG A 411 41.27 -6.26 28.20
CA ARG A 411 41.38 -5.26 27.13
C ARG A 411 42.82 -5.27 26.60
N GLU A 412 43.00 -5.45 25.30
CA GLU A 412 44.20 -4.99 24.62
C GLU A 412 43.91 -3.60 24.04
N ILE A 413 44.73 -2.63 24.47
CA ILE A 413 44.78 -1.27 23.96
C ILE A 413 46.03 -1.24 23.08
N GLU A 414 45.88 -1.12 21.76
CA GLU A 414 47.00 -0.75 20.90
C GLU A 414 47.12 0.78 20.88
N GLU A 415 48.20 1.27 21.47
CA GLU A 415 48.66 2.66 21.37
C GLU A 415 49.20 2.92 19.96
N VAL A 416 48.58 3.87 19.25
CA VAL A 416 49.15 4.44 18.02
C VAL A 416 50.01 5.63 18.42
N SER A 417 51.33 5.48 18.33
CA SER A 417 52.28 6.57 18.55
C SER A 417 52.31 7.51 17.34
N ILE A 418 52.23 8.82 17.61
CA ILE A 418 52.50 9.91 16.67
C ILE A 418 53.85 10.53 17.08
N ALA A 419 54.83 10.52 16.17
CA ALA A 419 56.02 11.37 16.07
C ALA A 419 56.75 10.98 14.76
N ASP A 420 57.25 11.84 13.89
CA ASP A 420 57.39 13.30 13.77
C ASP A 420 57.23 13.70 12.29
#